data_AF-A0A8X6XHI7-F1
#
_entry.id   AF-A0A8X6XHI7-F1
#
_cell.length_a   1.000
_cell.length_b   1.000
_cell.length_c   1.000
_cell.angle_alpha   90.00
_cell.angle_beta   90.00
_cell.angle_gamma   90.00
#
_symmetry.space_group_name_H-M   'P 1'
#
loop_
_entity.id
_entity.type
_entity.pdbx_description
1 polymer ?
#
loop_
_entity_poly.entity_id
_entity_poly.type
_entity_poly.pdbx_seq_one_letter_code
_entity_poly.pdbx_strand_id
1 'polypeptide(L)'
;MNQQENRPELYEEVKLYRTAREREKYDNMADLYSVINTLQCLEKAYIKDCVTPKEYTAACSKLLVQYKAAFKQVQGEEFPTVEVFMKKFRLDCPAAIQRIKEDRPITIKDDKGNTSKCIADIVSLFITILDKLRLELKSMDELQPDLRELYDTMCRLNLLPADFEGKQKVHEWLQTMSSMAASDELTESQVRQFIFDLESAYSSFNRLLHES
;
A
#
# COMPACT_ATOMS: atom_id res chain seq x y z
N MET A 1 -55.99 -38.78 16.44
CA MET A 1 -55.23 -38.19 17.57
C MET A 1 -54.01 -37.51 16.99
N ASN A 2 -54.08 -36.20 16.75
CA ASN A 2 -52.93 -35.43 16.30
C ASN A 2 -52.04 -35.19 17.51
N GLN A 3 -50.86 -35.83 17.54
CA GLN A 3 -49.73 -35.30 18.28
C GLN A 3 -49.37 -33.98 17.61
N GLN A 4 -49.89 -32.87 18.12
CA GLN A 4 -49.25 -31.57 17.87
C GLN A 4 -47.82 -31.72 18.37
N GLU A 5 -46.88 -31.73 17.41
CA GLU A 5 -45.44 -31.79 17.65
C GLU A 5 -45.08 -30.74 18.70
N ASN A 6 -44.79 -31.20 19.91
CA ASN A 6 -44.36 -30.32 20.98
C ASN A 6 -42.94 -29.86 20.64
N ARG A 7 -42.80 -28.58 20.25
CA ARG A 7 -41.53 -27.94 19.85
C ARG A 7 -40.99 -27.07 20.99
N PRO A 8 -40.30 -27.66 21.98
CA PRO A 8 -39.85 -26.97 23.18
C PRO A 8 -38.89 -25.81 22.87
N GLU A 9 -38.15 -25.87 21.76
CA GLU A 9 -37.22 -24.83 21.32
C GLU A 9 -37.88 -23.49 21.00
N LEU A 10 -39.20 -23.46 20.79
CA LEU A 10 -39.96 -22.23 20.55
C LEU A 10 -40.32 -21.49 21.85
N TYR A 11 -40.15 -22.12 23.01
CA TYR A 11 -40.48 -21.55 24.32
C TYR A 11 -39.24 -21.02 25.06
N GLU A 12 -38.05 -21.10 24.46
CA GLU A 12 -36.80 -20.60 25.02
C GLU A 12 -36.23 -19.45 24.18
N GLU A 13 -35.72 -18.40 24.83
CA GLU A 13 -35.05 -17.30 24.15
C GLU A 13 -33.69 -17.74 23.59
N VAL A 14 -33.48 -17.49 22.29
CA VAL A 14 -32.21 -17.79 21.62
C VAL A 14 -31.18 -16.72 21.99
N LYS A 15 -30.03 -17.16 22.50
CA LYS A 15 -28.88 -16.31 22.82
C LYS A 15 -27.87 -16.31 21.68
N LEU A 16 -27.33 -15.13 21.36
CA LEU A 16 -26.31 -14.96 20.32
C LEU A 16 -25.01 -15.68 20.67
N TYR A 17 -24.63 -15.69 21.94
CA TYR A 17 -23.44 -16.37 22.47
C TYR A 17 -23.77 -17.10 23.77
N ARG A 18 -22.96 -18.11 24.09
CA ARG A 18 -23.00 -18.87 25.36
C ARG A 18 -21.68 -18.84 26.10
N THR A 19 -20.58 -18.44 25.45
CA THR A 19 -19.25 -18.36 26.05
C THR A 19 -18.64 -16.95 25.94
N ALA A 20 -17.67 -16.64 26.80
CA ALA A 20 -16.95 -15.36 26.74
C ALA A 20 -16.21 -15.17 25.41
N ARG A 21 -15.65 -16.25 24.85
CA ARG A 21 -14.97 -16.24 23.54
C ARG A 21 -15.93 -15.95 22.39
N GLU A 22 -17.12 -16.54 22.41
CA GLU A 22 -18.16 -16.24 21.41
C GLU A 22 -18.64 -14.79 21.51
N ARG A 23 -18.80 -14.27 22.74
CA ARG A 23 -19.16 -12.87 22.95
C ARG A 23 -18.14 -11.93 22.31
N GLU A 24 -16.85 -12.10 22.64
CA GLU A 24 -15.77 -11.30 22.07
C GLU A 24 -15.71 -11.39 20.54
N LYS A 25 -15.94 -12.59 19.98
CA LYS A 25 -16.06 -12.78 18.53
C LYS A 25 -17.18 -11.93 17.92
N TYR A 26 -18.37 -11.91 18.54
CA TYR A 26 -19.47 -11.08 18.05
C TYR A 26 -19.25 -9.59 18.27
N ASP A 27 -18.58 -9.20 19.35
CA ASP A 27 -18.20 -7.80 19.61
C ASP A 27 -17.27 -7.29 18.50
N ASN A 28 -16.23 -8.06 18.14
CA ASN A 28 -15.33 -7.72 17.03
C ASN A 28 -16.07 -7.64 15.68
N MET A 29 -17.03 -8.53 15.43
CA MET A 29 -17.87 -8.47 14.23
C MET A 29 -18.79 -7.25 14.22
N ALA A 30 -19.35 -6.88 15.36
CA ALA A 30 -20.19 -5.69 15.50
C ALA A 30 -19.38 -4.42 15.25
N ASP A 31 -18.13 -4.36 15.75
CA ASP A 31 -17.22 -3.26 15.48
C ASP A 31 -16.91 -3.13 13.99
N LEU A 32 -16.51 -4.23 13.32
CA LEU A 32 -16.29 -4.23 11.87
C LEU A 32 -17.54 -3.79 11.10
N TYR A 33 -18.71 -4.33 11.45
CA TYR A 33 -20.00 -3.96 10.85
C TYR A 33 -20.24 -2.45 10.97
N SER A 34 -20.05 -1.91 12.17
CA SER A 34 -20.30 -0.51 12.47
C SER A 34 -19.36 0.42 11.69
N VAL A 35 -18.09 0.06 11.54
CA VAL A 35 -17.09 0.84 10.80
C VAL A 35 -17.43 0.88 9.31
N ILE A 36 -17.78 -0.27 8.71
CA ILE A 36 -18.16 -0.34 7.28
C ILE A 36 -19.42 0.51 7.03
N ASN A 37 -20.43 0.38 7.88
CA ASN A 37 -21.67 1.17 7.74
C ASN A 37 -21.43 2.66 7.95
N THR A 38 -20.55 3.03 8.89
CA THR A 38 -20.17 4.43 9.13
C THR A 38 -19.44 5.01 7.92
N LEU A 39 -18.52 4.26 7.31
CA LEU A 39 -17.83 4.67 6.09
C LEU A 39 -18.83 4.86 4.94
N GLN A 40 -19.81 3.96 4.78
CA GLN A 40 -20.88 4.11 3.78
C GLN A 40 -21.70 5.39 3.98
N CYS A 41 -22.04 5.72 5.23
CA CYS A 41 -22.75 6.95 5.56
C CYS A 41 -21.91 8.19 5.27
N LEU A 42 -20.61 8.17 5.60
CA LEU A 42 -19.68 9.27 5.30
C LEU A 42 -19.57 9.53 3.80
N GLU A 43 -19.41 8.47 2.99
CA GLU A 43 -19.38 8.59 1.52
C GLU A 43 -20.66 9.25 0.99
N LYS A 44 -21.83 8.79 1.45
CA LYS A 44 -23.12 9.37 1.05
C LYS A 44 -23.26 10.82 1.48
N ALA A 45 -22.77 11.18 2.67
CA ALA A 45 -22.81 12.55 3.17
C ALA A 45 -21.93 13.48 2.32
N TYR A 46 -20.75 13.01 1.91
CA TYR A 46 -19.86 13.75 1.02
C TYR A 46 -20.46 13.94 -0.38
N ILE A 47 -21.05 12.89 -0.97
CA ILE A 47 -21.76 12.97 -2.27
C ILE A 47 -22.90 14.00 -2.24
N LYS A 48 -23.56 14.14 -1.08
CA LYS A 48 -24.64 15.10 -0.85
C LYS A 48 -24.16 16.49 -0.42
N ASP A 49 -22.85 16.74 -0.47
CA ASP A 49 -22.23 18.01 -0.09
C ASP A 49 -22.56 18.44 1.36
N CYS A 50 -22.77 17.48 2.25
CA CYS A 50 -23.11 17.72 3.66
C CYS A 50 -21.86 17.85 4.56
N VAL A 51 -20.67 17.58 4.03
CA VAL A 51 -19.39 17.58 4.76
C VAL A 51 -18.33 18.21 3.88
N THR A 52 -17.48 19.06 4.46
CA THR A 52 -16.42 19.71 3.70
C THR A 52 -15.34 18.71 3.25
N PRO A 53 -14.60 18.96 2.15
CA PRO A 53 -13.53 18.07 1.71
C PRO A 53 -12.47 17.79 2.78
N LYS A 54 -12.13 18.80 3.60
CA LYS A 54 -11.13 18.67 4.66
C LYS A 54 -11.59 17.72 5.76
N GLU A 55 -12.82 17.89 6.24
CA GLU A 55 -13.41 17.05 7.29
C GLU A 55 -13.62 15.61 6.79
N TYR A 56 -14.16 15.47 5.57
CA TYR A 56 -14.33 14.19 4.91
C TYR A 56 -13.00 13.43 4.80
N THR A 57 -11.95 14.08 4.30
CA THR A 57 -10.65 13.43 4.10
C THR A 57 -10.09 12.91 5.42
N ALA A 58 -10.11 13.72 6.47
CA ALA A 58 -9.62 13.32 7.79
C ALA A 58 -10.44 12.16 8.39
N ALA A 59 -11.78 12.24 8.30
CA ALA A 59 -12.68 11.21 8.82
C ALA A 59 -12.56 9.88 8.04
N CYS A 60 -12.50 9.95 6.71
CA CYS A 60 -12.38 8.79 5.84
C CYS A 60 -11.03 8.07 6.07
N SER A 61 -9.91 8.81 6.12
CA SER A 61 -8.60 8.22 6.44
C SER A 61 -8.59 7.52 7.79
N LYS A 62 -9.22 8.12 8.82
CA LYS A 62 -9.34 7.50 10.14
C LYS A 62 -10.18 6.22 10.10
N LEU A 63 -11.32 6.23 9.42
CA LEU A 63 -12.21 5.07 9.28
C LEU A 63 -11.55 3.93 8.50
N LEU A 64 -10.74 4.23 7.47
CA LEU A 64 -10.00 3.21 6.73
C LEU A 64 -8.94 2.52 7.62
N VAL A 65 -8.24 3.26 8.47
CA VAL A 65 -7.31 2.68 9.46
C VAL A 65 -8.07 1.81 10.47
N GLN A 66 -9.18 2.30 11.00
CA GLN A 66 -10.04 1.55 11.92
C GLN A 66 -10.59 0.27 11.29
N TYR A 67 -11.01 0.36 10.02
CA TYR A 67 -11.47 -0.78 9.24
C TYR A 67 -10.40 -1.87 9.14
N LYS A 68 -9.15 -1.52 8.81
CA LYS A 68 -8.05 -2.51 8.73
C LYS A 68 -7.84 -3.23 10.06
N ALA A 69 -7.85 -2.48 11.15
CA ALA A 69 -7.70 -3.06 12.49
C ALA A 69 -8.88 -3.97 12.85
N ALA A 70 -10.12 -3.52 12.63
CA ALA A 70 -11.32 -4.30 12.91
C ALA A 70 -11.40 -5.56 12.03
N PHE A 71 -11.09 -5.45 10.74
CA PHE A 71 -11.10 -6.59 9.83
C PHE A 71 -10.06 -7.63 10.22
N LYS A 72 -8.86 -7.21 10.64
CA LYS A 72 -7.82 -8.13 11.12
C LYS A 72 -8.25 -8.96 12.34
N GLN A 73 -9.12 -8.43 13.20
CA GLN A 73 -9.67 -9.18 14.34
C GLN A 73 -10.75 -10.19 13.95
N VAL A 74 -11.43 -9.96 12.83
CA VAL A 74 -12.51 -10.83 12.31
C VAL A 74 -12.00 -11.82 11.26
N GLN A 75 -10.88 -11.51 10.62
CA GLN A 75 -10.30 -12.30 9.55
C GLN A 75 -9.92 -13.70 10.03
N GLY A 76 -10.35 -14.71 9.28
CA GLY A 76 -10.09 -16.11 9.58
C GLY A 76 -10.74 -17.01 8.53
N GLU A 77 -10.82 -18.32 8.82
CA GLU A 77 -11.40 -19.30 7.89
C GLU A 77 -12.85 -18.98 7.49
N GLU A 78 -13.64 -18.42 8.42
CA GLU A 78 -15.03 -18.06 8.17
C GLU A 78 -15.19 -16.79 7.32
N PHE A 79 -14.23 -15.86 7.44
CA PHE A 79 -14.24 -14.56 6.76
C PHE A 79 -12.86 -14.24 6.19
N PRO A 80 -12.46 -14.89 5.08
CA PRO A 80 -11.16 -14.64 4.47
C PRO A 80 -11.08 -13.25 3.85
N THR A 81 -12.20 -12.75 3.31
CA THR A 81 -12.32 -11.40 2.73
C THR A 81 -13.53 -10.65 3.30
N VAL A 82 -13.48 -9.31 3.21
CA VAL A 82 -14.56 -8.44 3.66
C VAL A 82 -15.85 -8.67 2.88
N GLU A 83 -15.78 -9.03 1.60
CA GLU A 83 -16.95 -9.32 0.78
C GLU A 83 -17.74 -10.53 1.30
N VAL A 84 -17.04 -11.56 1.81
CA VAL A 84 -17.68 -12.73 2.43
C VAL A 84 -18.42 -12.31 3.69
N PHE A 85 -17.80 -11.48 4.53
CA PHE A 85 -18.43 -10.92 5.72
C PHE A 85 -19.68 -10.09 5.38
N MET A 86 -19.55 -9.16 4.42
CA MET A 86 -20.66 -8.31 3.96
C MET A 86 -21.83 -9.14 3.41
N LYS A 87 -21.53 -10.18 2.63
CA LYS A 87 -22.55 -11.08 2.08
C LYS A 87 -23.28 -11.84 3.19
N LYS A 88 -22.55 -12.37 4.18
CA LYS A 88 -23.15 -13.13 5.29
C LYS A 88 -24.12 -12.29 6.11
N PHE A 89 -23.72 -11.07 6.45
CA PHE A 89 -24.52 -10.16 7.29
C PHE A 89 -25.39 -9.20 6.48
N ARG A 90 -25.46 -9.38 5.15
CA ARG A 90 -26.27 -8.58 4.22
C ARG A 90 -25.99 -7.07 4.30
N LEU A 91 -24.71 -6.68 4.43
CA LEU A 91 -24.31 -5.27 4.34
C LEU A 91 -24.26 -4.84 2.87
N ASP A 92 -25.21 -4.00 2.47
CA ASP A 92 -25.20 -3.35 1.17
C ASP A 92 -24.50 -1.97 1.26
N CYS A 93 -23.17 -1.98 1.16
CA CYS A 93 -22.34 -0.78 1.29
C CYS A 93 -21.41 -0.58 0.06
N PRO A 94 -21.98 -0.27 -1.12
CA PRO A 94 -21.22 -0.19 -2.38
C PRO A 94 -20.21 0.98 -2.43
N ALA A 95 -20.42 2.06 -1.70
CA ALA A 95 -19.46 3.17 -1.66
C ALA A 95 -18.31 2.87 -0.69
N ALA A 96 -18.61 2.28 0.47
CA ALA A 96 -17.59 1.85 1.42
C ALA A 96 -16.66 0.79 0.81
N ILE A 97 -17.18 -0.20 0.08
CA ILE A 97 -16.33 -1.23 -0.54
C ILE A 97 -15.40 -0.64 -1.60
N GLN A 98 -15.82 0.38 -2.35
CA GLN A 98 -14.94 1.08 -3.29
C GLN A 98 -13.82 1.81 -2.55
N ARG A 99 -14.12 2.55 -1.48
CA ARG A 99 -13.10 3.22 -0.67
C ARG A 99 -12.13 2.23 -0.01
N ILE A 100 -12.62 1.11 0.49
CA ILE A 100 -11.80 0.04 1.07
C ILE A 100 -10.85 -0.55 0.02
N LYS A 101 -11.33 -0.77 -1.21
CA LYS A 101 -10.51 -1.29 -2.32
C LYS A 101 -9.44 -0.30 -2.77
N GLU A 102 -9.76 0.99 -2.81
CA GLU A 102 -8.79 2.04 -3.16
C GLU A 102 -7.86 2.42 -2.00
N ASP A 103 -8.22 2.04 -0.77
CA ASP A 103 -7.54 2.37 0.48
C ASP A 103 -7.21 3.87 0.67
N ARG A 104 -8.08 4.74 0.15
CA ARG A 104 -7.93 6.20 0.25
C ARG A 104 -9.25 6.96 0.09
N PRO A 105 -9.37 8.16 0.69
CA PRO A 105 -10.49 9.07 0.45
C PRO A 105 -10.57 9.50 -1.02
N ILE A 106 -11.78 9.78 -1.53
CA ILE A 106 -11.99 10.17 -2.94
C ILE A 106 -11.32 11.52 -3.31
N THR A 107 -11.07 12.36 -2.31
CA THR A 107 -10.39 13.66 -2.44
C THR A 107 -8.89 13.51 -2.72
N ILE A 108 -8.30 12.37 -2.35
CA ILE A 108 -6.90 12.06 -2.64
C ILE A 108 -6.86 11.37 -4.00
N LYS A 109 -6.46 12.12 -5.02
CA LYS A 109 -6.27 11.57 -6.37
C LYS A 109 -5.19 10.49 -6.32
N ASP A 110 -5.36 9.50 -7.20
CA ASP A 110 -4.37 8.47 -7.45
C ASP A 110 -3.00 9.11 -7.69
N ASP A 111 -1.98 8.66 -6.96
CA ASP A 111 -0.60 9.10 -7.18
C ASP A 111 -0.09 8.68 -8.57
N LYS A 112 -0.87 7.99 -9.41
CA LYS A 112 -0.51 7.56 -10.77
C LYS A 112 0.21 8.62 -11.60
N GLY A 113 -0.18 9.89 -11.53
CA GLY A 113 0.56 10.96 -12.23
C GLY A 113 1.97 11.17 -11.66
N ASN A 114 2.12 11.10 -10.34
CA ASN A 114 3.38 11.15 -9.63
C ASN A 114 4.18 9.84 -9.80
N THR A 115 3.52 8.69 -9.89
CA THR A 115 4.10 7.37 -10.16
C THR A 115 4.67 7.30 -11.57
N SER A 116 3.90 7.68 -12.60
CA SER A 116 4.38 7.74 -13.98
C SER A 116 5.55 8.71 -14.13
N LYS A 117 5.49 9.86 -13.43
CA LYS A 117 6.62 10.79 -13.38
C LYS A 117 7.83 10.17 -12.70
N CYS A 118 7.68 9.56 -11.51
CA CYS A 118 8.78 8.90 -10.80
C CYS A 118 9.38 7.76 -11.63
N ILE A 119 8.57 6.97 -12.35
CA ILE A 119 9.06 5.92 -13.25
C ILE A 119 9.90 6.53 -14.37
N ALA A 120 9.40 7.58 -15.03
CA ALA A 120 10.13 8.27 -16.09
C ALA A 120 11.45 8.86 -15.57
N ASP A 121 11.43 9.50 -14.40
CA ASP A 121 12.61 10.07 -13.76
C ASP A 121 13.63 8.96 -13.40
N ILE A 122 13.20 7.83 -12.82
CA ILE A 122 14.08 6.68 -12.51
C ILE A 122 14.72 6.11 -13.78
N VAL A 123 13.95 5.88 -14.84
CA VAL A 123 14.46 5.37 -16.13
C VAL A 123 15.47 6.35 -16.72
N SER A 124 15.14 7.64 -16.71
CA SER A 124 16.03 8.71 -17.22
C SER A 124 17.33 8.77 -16.43
N LEU A 125 17.29 8.66 -15.11
CA LEU A 125 18.47 8.72 -14.24
C LEU A 125 19.36 7.48 -14.39
N PHE A 126 18.78 6.28 -14.52
CA PHE A 126 19.56 5.08 -14.85
C PHE A 126 20.33 5.24 -16.16
N ILE A 127 19.66 5.70 -17.23
CA ILE A 127 20.29 5.94 -18.53
C ILE A 127 21.39 7.00 -18.41
N THR A 128 21.08 8.11 -17.73
CA THR A 128 22.01 9.24 -17.55
C THR A 128 23.30 8.80 -16.85
N ILE A 129 23.20 8.06 -15.74
CA ILE A 129 24.37 7.60 -14.98
C ILE A 129 25.17 6.58 -15.79
N LEU A 130 24.50 5.63 -16.46
CA LEU A 130 25.16 4.66 -17.34
C LEU A 130 25.91 5.34 -18.49
N ASP A 131 25.32 6.36 -19.10
CA ASP A 131 25.94 7.12 -20.17
C ASP A 131 27.15 7.93 -19.66
N LYS A 132 27.04 8.58 -18.50
CA LYS A 132 28.18 9.27 -17.85
C LYS A 132 29.37 8.31 -17.65
N LEU A 133 29.11 7.12 -17.09
CA LEU A 133 30.15 6.12 -16.85
C LEU A 133 30.78 5.61 -18.15
N ARG A 134 29.99 5.43 -19.22
CA ARG A 134 30.46 5.01 -20.56
C ARG A 134 31.25 6.10 -21.29
N LEU A 135 30.96 7.37 -21.01
CA LEU A 135 31.70 8.53 -21.50
C LEU A 135 32.97 8.82 -20.68
N GLU A 136 33.32 7.94 -19.74
CA GLU A 136 34.46 8.08 -18.83
C GLU A 136 34.38 9.26 -17.85
N LEU A 137 33.17 9.76 -17.57
CA LEU A 137 32.92 10.70 -16.47
C LEU A 137 32.89 9.91 -15.16
N LYS A 138 34.04 9.87 -14.48
CA LYS A 138 34.31 9.01 -13.31
C LYS A 138 34.43 9.80 -12.00
N SER A 139 34.38 11.12 -12.08
CA SER A 139 34.56 12.00 -10.94
C SER A 139 33.35 11.98 -10.01
N MET A 140 33.62 12.17 -8.73
CA MET A 140 32.64 12.08 -7.68
C MET A 140 31.54 13.15 -7.76
N ASP A 141 31.93 14.40 -8.03
CA ASP A 141 31.01 15.52 -8.17
C ASP A 141 30.11 15.42 -9.41
N GLU A 142 30.54 14.72 -10.46
CA GLU A 142 29.72 14.48 -11.65
C GLU A 142 28.70 13.35 -11.48
N LEU A 143 29.03 12.30 -10.70
CA LEU A 143 28.19 11.10 -10.58
C LEU A 143 27.25 11.13 -9.37
N GLN A 144 27.70 11.66 -8.23
CA GLN A 144 26.96 11.59 -6.98
C GLN A 144 25.59 12.28 -7.01
N PRO A 145 25.42 13.47 -7.63
CA PRO A 145 24.13 14.17 -7.64
C PRO A 145 23.03 13.34 -8.31
N ASP A 146 23.30 12.75 -9.48
CA ASP A 146 22.34 11.93 -10.21
C ASP A 146 22.02 10.64 -9.45
N LEU A 147 23.04 10.02 -8.83
CA LEU A 147 22.86 8.80 -8.05
C LEU A 147 22.01 9.06 -6.78
N ARG A 148 22.19 10.22 -6.15
CA ARG A 148 21.36 10.68 -5.03
C ARG A 148 19.91 10.85 -5.47
N GLU A 149 19.71 11.56 -6.59
CA GLU A 149 18.38 11.79 -7.12
C GLU A 149 17.69 10.47 -7.51
N LEU A 150 18.43 9.53 -8.09
CA LEU A 150 17.93 8.18 -8.40
C LEU A 150 17.46 7.49 -7.12
N TYR A 151 18.30 7.43 -6.09
CA TYR A 151 17.95 6.80 -4.81
C TYR A 151 16.70 7.42 -4.16
N ASP A 152 16.64 8.75 -4.11
CA ASP A 152 15.53 9.46 -3.49
C ASP A 152 14.24 9.24 -4.29
N THR A 153 14.32 9.21 -5.62
CA THR A 153 13.17 8.93 -6.49
C THR A 153 12.68 7.49 -6.34
N MET A 154 13.59 6.52 -6.22
CA MET A 154 13.25 5.13 -5.88
C MET A 154 12.60 5.03 -4.49
N CYS A 155 13.03 5.82 -3.51
CA CYS A 155 12.39 5.83 -2.18
C CYS A 155 10.96 6.41 -2.19
N ARG A 156 10.65 7.32 -3.12
CA ARG A 156 9.29 7.89 -3.28
C ARG A 156 8.33 6.95 -4.02
N LEU A 157 8.84 6.00 -4.79
CA LEU A 157 8.01 5.11 -5.61
C LEU A 157 7.42 3.98 -4.76
N ASN A 158 6.14 4.14 -4.38
CA ASN A 158 5.39 3.15 -3.57
C ASN A 158 5.24 1.76 -4.23
N LEU A 159 5.49 1.66 -5.55
CA LEU A 159 5.47 0.38 -6.28
C LEU A 159 6.65 -0.52 -5.89
N LEU A 160 7.76 0.05 -5.40
CA LEU A 160 8.96 -0.70 -5.09
C LEU A 160 8.81 -1.47 -3.77
N PRO A 161 9.06 -2.79 -3.75
CA PRO A 161 9.18 -3.56 -2.53
C PRO A 161 10.25 -2.98 -1.59
N ALA A 162 10.03 -3.11 -0.28
CA ALA A 162 10.96 -2.59 0.73
C ALA A 162 12.36 -3.23 0.62
N ASP A 163 12.41 -4.47 0.13
CA ASP A 163 13.59 -5.31 -0.09
C ASP A 163 14.08 -5.30 -1.54
N PHE A 164 13.65 -4.34 -2.37
CA PHE A 164 14.10 -4.25 -3.76
C PHE A 164 15.62 -4.10 -3.86
N GLU A 165 16.29 -5.15 -4.36
CA GLU A 165 17.75 -5.27 -4.42
C GLU A 165 18.41 -4.10 -5.17
N GLY A 166 17.81 -3.66 -6.28
CA GLY A 166 18.35 -2.55 -7.08
C GLY A 166 18.46 -1.25 -6.28
N LYS A 167 17.53 -1.00 -5.35
CA LYS A 167 17.57 0.18 -4.46
C LYS A 167 18.69 0.05 -3.42
N GLN A 168 18.93 -1.16 -2.92
CA GLN A 168 20.04 -1.42 -1.99
C GLN A 168 21.39 -1.19 -2.68
N LYS A 169 21.56 -1.68 -3.91
CA LYS A 169 22.77 -1.48 -4.71
C LYS A 169 23.07 0.00 -4.99
N VAL A 170 22.05 0.76 -5.41
CA VAL A 170 22.18 2.21 -5.59
C VAL A 170 22.60 2.90 -4.29
N HIS A 171 22.08 2.47 -3.14
CA HIS A 171 22.47 3.01 -1.83
C HIS A 171 23.91 2.69 -1.45
N GLU A 172 24.38 1.46 -1.68
CA GLU A 172 25.76 1.03 -1.41
C GLU A 172 26.78 1.87 -2.19
N TRP A 173 26.51 2.12 -3.48
CA TRP A 173 27.34 3.00 -4.30
C TRP A 173 27.30 4.43 -3.79
N LEU A 174 26.13 4.94 -3.42
CA LEU A 174 25.97 6.27 -2.88
C LEU A 174 26.71 6.48 -1.54
N GLN A 175 26.77 5.45 -0.70
CA GLN A 175 27.56 5.45 0.53
C GLN A 175 29.06 5.46 0.23
N THR A 176 29.51 4.62 -0.71
CA THR A 176 30.91 4.58 -1.18
C THR A 176 31.34 5.96 -1.67
N MET A 177 30.52 6.55 -2.53
CA MET A 177 30.67 7.90 -3.06
C MET A 177 30.69 8.98 -1.98
N SER A 178 29.83 8.88 -0.96
CA SER A 178 29.78 9.87 0.13
C SER A 178 31.04 9.86 1.01
N SER A 179 31.89 8.84 0.92
CA SER A 179 33.18 8.76 1.62
C SER A 179 34.37 9.32 0.84
N MET A 180 34.15 9.73 -0.40
CA MET A 180 35.18 10.24 -1.32
C MET A 180 35.13 11.77 -1.40
N ALA A 181 36.26 12.41 -1.71
CA ALA A 181 36.29 13.84 -2.00
C ALA A 181 35.67 14.12 -3.38
N ALA A 182 35.19 15.34 -3.60
CA ALA A 182 34.56 15.74 -4.85
C ALA A 182 35.44 15.50 -6.09
N SER A 183 36.76 15.67 -5.96
CA SER A 183 37.75 15.47 -7.03
C SER A 183 38.21 14.03 -7.21
N ASP A 184 37.79 13.12 -6.33
CA ASP A 184 38.20 11.73 -6.43
C ASP A 184 37.48 11.05 -7.60
N GLU A 185 38.14 10.09 -8.24
CA GLU A 185 37.60 9.34 -9.37
C GLU A 185 37.44 7.86 -9.01
N LEU A 186 36.41 7.24 -9.58
CA LEU A 186 36.28 5.78 -9.55
C LEU A 186 37.38 5.12 -10.39
N THR A 187 37.98 4.07 -9.83
CA THR A 187 38.91 3.21 -10.57
C THR A 187 38.20 2.46 -11.70
N GLU A 188 38.93 2.03 -12.73
CA GLU A 188 38.33 1.28 -13.85
C GLU A 188 37.61 -0.01 -13.44
N SER A 189 38.06 -0.65 -12.35
CA SER A 189 37.38 -1.83 -11.79
C SER A 189 36.08 -1.44 -11.10
N GLN A 190 36.07 -0.34 -10.34
CA GLN A 190 34.85 0.20 -9.72
C GLN A 190 33.84 0.63 -10.77
N VAL A 191 34.26 1.32 -11.84
CA VAL A 191 33.39 1.71 -12.95
C VAL A 191 32.72 0.48 -13.59
N ARG A 192 33.50 -0.57 -13.88
CA ARG A 192 32.95 -1.82 -14.45
C ARG A 192 31.93 -2.49 -13.52
N GLN A 193 32.22 -2.55 -12.22
CA GLN A 193 31.29 -3.11 -11.25
C GLN A 193 30.04 -2.24 -11.11
N PHE A 194 30.19 -0.93 -11.12
CA PHE A 194 29.08 0.01 -10.96
C PHE A 194 28.13 -0.05 -12.16
N ILE A 195 28.66 -0.11 -13.39
CA ILE A 195 27.86 -0.34 -14.60
C ILE A 195 27.07 -1.64 -14.48
N PHE A 196 27.73 -2.75 -14.10
CA PHE A 196 27.07 -4.04 -13.95
C PHE A 196 25.92 -4.01 -12.93
N ASP A 197 26.16 -3.41 -11.76
CA ASP A 197 25.15 -3.30 -10.70
C ASP A 197 23.97 -2.43 -11.14
N LEU A 198 24.22 -1.32 -11.83
CA LEU A 198 23.17 -0.45 -12.38
C LEU A 198 22.37 -1.13 -13.49
N GLU A 199 23.02 -1.85 -14.42
CA GLU A 199 22.32 -2.59 -15.48
C GLU A 199 21.45 -3.72 -14.90
N SER A 200 21.93 -4.41 -13.87
CA SER A 200 21.15 -5.43 -13.14
C SER A 200 19.96 -4.81 -12.40
N ALA A 201 20.17 -3.70 -11.70
CA ALA A 201 19.12 -2.96 -11.00
C ALA A 201 18.05 -2.43 -11.98
N TYR A 202 18.47 -1.86 -13.10
CA TYR A 202 17.59 -1.35 -14.16
C TYR A 202 16.78 -2.48 -14.82
N SER A 203 17.42 -3.62 -15.11
CA SER A 203 16.73 -4.79 -15.67
C SER A 203 15.69 -5.34 -14.70
N SER A 204 16.03 -5.43 -13.41
CA SER A 204 15.09 -5.86 -12.37
C SER A 204 13.95 -4.87 -12.19
N PHE A 205 14.22 -3.57 -12.31
CA PHE A 205 13.21 -2.52 -12.27
C PHE A 205 12.23 -2.65 -13.44
N ASN A 206 12.72 -2.82 -14.66
CA ASN A 206 11.86 -3.00 -15.85
C ASN A 206 10.99 -4.26 -15.75
N ARG A 207 11.55 -5.38 -15.26
CA ARG A 207 10.77 -6.60 -15.02
C ARG A 207 9.64 -6.34 -14.01
N LEU A 208 9.92 -5.63 -12.93
CA LEU A 208 8.92 -5.25 -11.94
C LEU A 208 7.79 -4.41 -12.55
N LEU A 209 8.12 -3.47 -13.45
CA LEU A 209 7.12 -2.67 -14.16
C LEU A 209 6.27 -3.48 -15.14
N HIS A 210 6.80 -4.58 -15.70
CA HIS A 210 6.05 -5.46 -16.60
C HIS A 210 5.18 -6.49 -15.86
N GLU A 211 5.53 -6.81 -14.61
CA GLU A 211 4.79 -7.73 -13.73
C GLU A 211 3.70 -7.04 -12.89
N SER A 212 3.74 -5.70 -12.80
CA SER A 212 2.78 -4.86 -12.05
C SER A 212 1.58 -4.42 -12.88
#